data_AF-A0A966XK59-F1
#
_entry.id   AF-A0A966XK59-F1
#
_cell.length_a   1.000
_cell.length_b   1.000
_cell.length_c   1.000
_cell.angle_alpha   90.00
_cell.angle_beta   90.00
_cell.angle_gamma   90.00
#
_symmetry.space_group_name_H-M   'P 1'
#
loop_
_entity.id
_entity.type
_entity.pdbx_description
1 polymer ?
#
loop_
_entity_poly.entity_id
_entity_poly.type
_entity_poly.pdbx_seq_one_letter_code
_entity_poly.pdbx_strand_id
1 'polypeptide(L)'
;ADRQALGKITRDGVFLEQLETDPARFMPDVSFDDLAGDVVRIDLNRPMTEVRAELSRHPVKTRVMLSGPMIVARDIAHAKLKERLEQTGSLPDYMKNYCVYYAGPAKTPTGYASGAFGPTTAGRMDSYVADFQRAGGSFVMLAKGNRSRQVTDACKQHGGFYLGSVGGPAARLAQDCITKVEVLEYAELGMEAVWKIEVRDFPAFIVVDDKGNDFFDQVDATPATPINIRP
;
A
#
# COMPACT_ATOMS: atom_id res chain seq x y z
N ALA A 1 -13.98 -2.79 6.01
CA ALA A 1 -14.37 -1.86 7.08
C ALA A 1 -15.88 -1.90 7.20
N ASP A 2 -16.37 -2.91 7.93
CA ASP A 2 -17.78 -3.16 8.22
C ASP A 2 -18.27 -2.12 9.23
N ARG A 3 -19.19 -1.23 8.82
CA ARG A 3 -19.46 0.05 9.51
C ARG A 3 -20.92 0.46 9.32
N GLN A 4 -21.83 -0.33 9.88
CA GLN A 4 -23.25 -0.05 9.95
C GLN A 4 -23.69 0.01 11.41
N ALA A 5 -24.69 0.85 11.68
CA ALA A 5 -25.39 0.90 12.96
C ALA A 5 -26.86 1.24 12.71
N LEU A 6 -27.77 0.44 13.26
CA LEU A 6 -29.20 0.70 13.24
C LEU A 6 -29.56 1.86 14.17
N GLY A 7 -30.62 2.60 13.86
CA GLY A 7 -31.16 3.65 14.72
C GLY A 7 -32.69 3.64 14.70
N LYS A 8 -33.31 4.09 15.80
CA LYS A 8 -34.77 4.25 15.89
C LYS A 8 -35.15 5.46 16.73
N ILE A 9 -36.27 6.08 16.39
CA ILE A 9 -36.89 7.16 17.15
C ILE A 9 -38.26 6.66 17.63
N THR A 10 -38.55 6.82 18.91
CA THR A 10 -39.84 6.47 19.51
C THR A 10 -40.34 7.63 20.37
N ARG A 11 -41.54 7.49 20.95
CA ARG A 11 -42.04 8.43 21.97
C ARG A 11 -41.12 8.53 23.21
N ASP A 12 -40.28 7.51 23.42
CA ASP A 12 -39.39 7.39 24.58
C ASP A 12 -37.99 7.97 24.30
N GLY A 13 -37.70 8.42 23.08
CA GLY A 13 -36.45 9.09 22.72
C GLY A 13 -35.78 8.59 21.44
N VAL A 14 -34.47 8.83 21.35
CA VAL A 14 -33.61 8.45 20.23
C VAL A 14 -32.71 7.30 20.66
N PHE A 15 -32.66 6.24 19.86
CA PHE A 15 -31.90 5.02 20.13
C PHE A 15 -30.95 4.71 18.98
N LEU A 16 -29.78 4.20 19.32
CA LEU A 16 -28.74 3.75 18.39
C LEU A 16 -28.32 2.33 18.77
N GLU A 17 -27.96 1.52 17.78
CA GLU A 17 -27.36 0.21 17.98
C GLU A 17 -26.08 0.32 18.80
N GLN A 18 -25.97 -0.52 19.84
CA GLN A 18 -24.77 -0.62 20.65
C GLN A 18 -23.77 -1.54 19.96
N LEU A 19 -22.64 -0.98 19.54
CA LEU A 19 -21.50 -1.74 19.02
C LEU A 19 -20.61 -2.22 20.17
N GLU A 20 -19.67 -3.13 19.86
CA GLU A 20 -18.64 -3.55 20.80
C GLU A 20 -17.73 -2.38 21.21
N THR A 21 -17.45 -2.27 22.51
CA THR A 21 -16.61 -1.22 23.09
C THR A 21 -15.29 -1.73 23.67
N ASP A 22 -15.17 -3.05 23.88
CA ASP A 22 -13.95 -3.74 24.25
C ASP A 22 -13.57 -4.80 23.20
N PRO A 23 -13.06 -4.37 22.02
CA PRO A 23 -12.67 -5.31 20.98
C PRO A 23 -11.43 -6.15 21.37
N ALA A 24 -10.68 -5.75 22.41
CA ALA A 24 -9.47 -6.45 22.83
C ALA A 24 -9.76 -7.86 23.32
N ARG A 25 -10.97 -8.13 23.82
CA ARG A 25 -11.42 -9.48 24.22
C ARG A 25 -11.40 -10.53 23.10
N PHE A 26 -11.34 -10.09 21.84
CA PHE A 26 -11.24 -10.98 20.67
C PHE A 26 -9.79 -11.23 20.22
N MET A 27 -8.81 -10.60 20.88
CA MET A 27 -7.39 -10.82 20.58
C MET A 27 -6.96 -12.21 21.08
N PRO A 28 -6.29 -13.02 20.23
CA PRO A 28 -5.74 -14.30 20.67
C PRO A 28 -4.50 -14.09 21.55
N ASP A 29 -4.18 -15.07 22.40
CA ASP A 29 -2.95 -15.11 23.22
C ASP A 29 -1.67 -15.40 22.38
N VAL A 30 -1.71 -15.13 21.08
CA VAL A 30 -0.60 -15.39 20.14
C VAL A 30 0.19 -14.09 19.96
N SER A 31 1.49 -14.15 20.16
CA SER A 31 2.41 -13.02 19.99
C SER A 31 2.95 -12.94 18.55
N PHE A 32 3.55 -11.81 18.20
CA PHE A 32 4.25 -11.67 16.91
C PHE A 32 5.43 -12.64 16.76
N ASP A 33 6.04 -13.06 17.88
CA ASP A 33 7.15 -14.03 17.89
C ASP A 33 6.67 -15.44 17.53
N ASP A 34 5.40 -15.74 17.78
CA ASP A 34 4.77 -17.02 17.41
C ASP A 34 4.44 -17.09 15.90
N LEU A 35 4.43 -15.94 15.21
CA LEU A 35 4.19 -15.83 13.76
C LEU A 35 5.52 -15.98 13.01
N ALA A 36 6.04 -17.21 13.02
CA ALA A 36 7.30 -17.58 12.40
C ALA A 36 7.37 -17.21 10.90
N GLY A 37 8.50 -16.61 10.50
CA GLY A 37 8.89 -16.43 9.11
C GLY A 37 9.98 -15.38 8.95
N ASP A 38 10.98 -15.68 8.11
CA ASP A 38 12.03 -14.71 7.77
C ASP A 38 11.42 -13.43 7.20
N VAL A 39 11.90 -12.28 7.68
CA VAL A 39 11.47 -10.96 7.22
C VAL A 39 12.67 -10.28 6.56
N VAL A 40 12.49 -9.88 5.30
CA VAL A 40 13.51 -9.11 4.59
C VAL A 40 13.30 -7.63 4.88
N ARG A 41 14.33 -6.96 5.39
CA ARG A 41 14.29 -5.50 5.61
C ARG A 41 14.81 -4.79 4.36
N ILE A 42 14.02 -3.85 3.84
CA ILE A 42 14.35 -3.06 2.67
C ILE A 42 14.55 -1.60 3.10
N ASP A 43 15.77 -1.09 2.91
CA ASP A 43 16.11 0.31 3.15
C ASP A 43 15.81 1.14 1.89
N LEU A 44 14.77 1.97 1.98
CA LEU A 44 14.30 2.88 0.93
C LEU A 44 15.09 4.19 0.87
N ASN A 45 16.08 4.41 1.76
CA ASN A 45 16.99 5.56 1.65
C ASN A 45 18.04 5.36 0.55
N ARG A 46 18.20 4.13 0.06
CA ARG A 46 19.14 3.79 -1.00
C ARG A 46 18.64 4.25 -2.37
N PRO A 47 19.53 4.45 -3.35
CA PRO A 47 19.13 4.70 -4.74
C PRO A 47 18.16 3.64 -5.26
N MET A 48 17.18 4.04 -6.07
CA MET A 48 16.15 3.15 -6.61
C MET A 48 16.72 1.92 -7.33
N THR A 49 17.86 2.05 -7.99
CA THR A 49 18.59 0.94 -8.63
C THR A 49 19.03 -0.12 -7.61
N GLU A 50 19.50 0.29 -6.44
CA GLU A 50 19.92 -0.61 -5.36
C GLU A 50 18.72 -1.24 -4.65
N VAL A 51 17.65 -0.48 -4.43
CA VAL A 51 16.39 -1.00 -3.86
C VAL A 51 15.84 -2.13 -4.75
N ARG A 52 15.78 -1.89 -6.07
CA ARG A 52 15.33 -2.90 -7.05
C ARG A 52 16.26 -4.11 -7.09
N ALA A 53 17.57 -3.90 -7.03
CA ALA A 53 18.55 -5.00 -6.99
C ALA A 53 18.39 -5.88 -5.75
N GLU A 54 18.07 -5.28 -4.59
CA GLU A 54 17.76 -6.04 -3.38
C GLU A 54 16.45 -6.82 -3.52
N LEU A 55 15.37 -6.17 -3.97
CA LEU A 55 14.08 -6.83 -4.20
C LEU A 55 14.18 -8.00 -5.19
N SER A 56 15.01 -7.88 -6.23
CA SER A 56 15.21 -8.93 -7.25
C SER A 56 15.80 -10.23 -6.71
N ARG A 57 16.44 -10.21 -5.53
CA ARG A 57 16.98 -11.42 -4.88
C ARG A 57 15.90 -12.31 -4.27
N HIS A 58 14.69 -11.79 -4.11
CA HIS A 58 13.62 -12.45 -3.38
C HIS A 58 12.46 -12.82 -4.31
N PRO A 59 11.85 -14.01 -4.15
CA PRO A 59 10.68 -14.38 -4.94
C PRO A 59 9.42 -13.62 -4.50
N VAL A 60 8.36 -13.70 -5.31
CA VAL A 60 7.00 -13.37 -4.86
C VAL A 60 6.63 -14.18 -3.61
N LYS A 61 5.67 -13.70 -2.81
CA LYS A 61 5.30 -14.22 -1.47
C LYS A 61 6.26 -13.83 -0.35
N THR A 62 7.47 -13.35 -0.64
CA THR A 62 8.39 -12.88 0.42
C THR A 62 7.80 -11.70 1.18
N ARG A 63 7.82 -11.80 2.51
CA ARG A 63 7.45 -10.73 3.44
C ARG A 63 8.61 -9.75 3.57
N VAL A 64 8.32 -8.47 3.37
CA VAL A 64 9.28 -7.38 3.49
C VAL A 64 8.84 -6.34 4.52
N MET A 65 9.81 -5.67 5.14
CA MET A 65 9.61 -4.50 5.99
C MET A 65 10.36 -3.32 5.40
N LEU A 66 9.63 -2.26 5.05
CA LEU A 66 10.17 -1.09 4.37
C LEU A 66 10.48 0.01 5.39
N SER A 67 11.64 0.65 5.25
CA SER A 67 11.99 1.83 6.06
C SER A 67 12.65 2.90 5.19
N GLY A 68 12.26 4.16 5.37
CA GLY A 68 12.73 5.30 4.60
C GLY A 68 11.60 6.05 3.88
N PRO A 69 11.95 6.92 2.90
CA PRO A 69 10.98 7.79 2.25
C PRO A 69 10.11 7.06 1.23
N MET A 70 8.83 7.43 1.18
CA MET A 70 7.89 7.03 0.14
C MET A 70 7.13 8.24 -0.42
N ILE A 71 6.78 8.15 -1.70
CA ILE A 71 5.86 9.09 -2.34
C ILE A 71 4.47 8.50 -2.33
N VAL A 72 3.49 9.28 -1.88
CA VAL A 72 2.09 8.90 -1.94
C VAL A 72 1.44 9.58 -3.12
N ALA A 73 0.83 8.80 -4.01
CA ALA A 73 0.04 9.31 -5.12
C ALA A 73 -1.03 8.28 -5.49
N ARG A 74 -2.22 8.75 -5.89
CA ARG A 74 -3.32 7.89 -6.33
C ARG A 74 -4.10 8.54 -7.47
N ASP A 75 -5.27 7.99 -7.79
CA ASP A 75 -6.19 8.32 -8.89
C ASP A 75 -5.95 9.69 -9.57
N ILE A 76 -6.31 10.83 -8.94
CA ILE A 76 -6.20 12.16 -9.58
C ILE A 76 -4.75 12.60 -9.77
N ALA A 77 -3.87 12.33 -8.81
CA ALA A 77 -2.44 12.64 -8.95
C ALA A 77 -1.79 11.86 -10.09
N HIS A 78 -2.17 10.58 -10.29
CA HIS A 78 -1.70 9.78 -11.43
C HIS A 78 -2.18 10.35 -12.77
N ALA A 79 -3.44 10.81 -12.84
CA ALA A 79 -3.95 11.48 -14.04
C ALA A 79 -3.15 12.75 -14.38
N LYS A 80 -2.89 13.63 -13.41
CA LYS A 80 -2.06 14.83 -13.62
C LYS A 80 -0.62 14.49 -14.03
N LEU A 81 -0.02 13.47 -13.41
CA LEU A 81 1.32 12.99 -13.76
C LEU A 81 1.39 12.43 -15.18
N LYS A 82 0.32 11.76 -15.62
CA LYS A 82 0.19 11.26 -16.98
C LYS A 82 0.07 12.40 -18.00
N GLU A 83 -0.79 13.40 -17.74
CA GLU A 83 -0.88 14.60 -18.57
C GLU A 83 0.48 15.31 -18.67
N ARG A 84 1.19 15.46 -17.53
CA ARG A 84 2.53 16.06 -17.50
C ARG A 84 3.56 15.26 -18.30
N LEU A 85 3.50 13.93 -18.23
CA LEU A 85 4.36 13.05 -19.01
C LEU A 85 4.10 13.22 -20.52
N GLU A 86 2.84 13.33 -20.93
CA GLU A 86 2.46 13.54 -22.34
C GLU A 86 2.90 14.91 -22.86
N GLN A 87 2.86 15.95 -22.02
CA GLN A 87 3.26 17.30 -22.39
C GLN A 87 4.79 17.51 -22.39
N THR A 88 5.49 16.94 -21.40
CA THR A 88 6.91 17.22 -21.16
C THR A 88 7.85 16.09 -21.53
N GLY A 89 7.32 14.89 -21.80
CA GLY A 89 8.11 13.69 -22.09
C GLY A 89 8.83 13.10 -20.87
N SER A 90 8.60 13.63 -19.66
CA SER A 90 9.28 13.14 -18.44
C SER A 90 8.38 13.14 -17.21
N LEU A 91 8.69 12.22 -16.29
CA LEU A 91 8.11 12.22 -14.94
C LEU A 91 8.92 13.09 -13.98
N PRO A 92 8.29 13.66 -12.94
CA PRO A 92 9.00 14.30 -11.83
C PRO A 92 9.96 13.34 -11.12
N ASP A 93 11.08 13.86 -10.62
CA ASP A 93 12.14 13.05 -10.00
C ASP A 93 11.66 12.23 -8.79
N TYR A 94 10.66 12.74 -8.06
CA TYR A 94 10.10 12.02 -6.93
C TYR A 94 9.39 10.72 -7.35
N MET A 95 8.85 10.63 -8.58
CA MET A 95 8.27 9.38 -9.11
C MET A 95 9.34 8.39 -9.59
N LYS A 96 10.57 8.88 -9.84
CA LYS A 96 11.70 8.08 -10.33
C LYS A 96 12.51 7.48 -9.19
N ASN A 97 12.68 8.27 -8.13
CA ASN A 97 13.66 7.98 -7.09
C ASN A 97 13.10 7.30 -5.84
N TYR A 98 11.77 7.25 -5.66
CA TYR A 98 11.13 6.72 -4.45
C TYR A 98 10.09 5.65 -4.75
N CYS A 99 9.81 4.82 -3.74
CA CYS A 99 8.67 3.90 -3.77
C CYS A 99 7.36 4.70 -3.80
N VAL A 100 6.42 4.30 -4.66
CA VAL A 100 5.12 4.96 -4.84
C VAL A 100 4.03 4.20 -4.10
N TYR A 101 3.55 4.76 -3.00
CA TYR A 101 2.46 4.26 -2.18
C TYR A 101 1.10 4.80 -2.65
N TYR A 102 0.19 3.93 -3.03
CA TYR A 102 -1.15 4.33 -3.42
C TYR A 102 -2.04 4.42 -2.18
N ALA A 103 -2.22 5.63 -1.67
CA ALA A 103 -3.04 5.90 -0.50
C ALA A 103 -3.57 7.33 -0.49
N GLY A 104 -4.50 7.62 0.43
CA GLY A 104 -4.92 8.97 0.76
C GLY A 104 -5.12 9.08 2.27
N PRO A 105 -4.50 10.05 2.96
CA PRO A 105 -4.54 10.12 4.41
C PRO A 105 -5.90 10.62 4.92
N ALA A 106 -6.35 10.08 6.05
CA ALA A 106 -7.37 10.75 6.87
C ALA A 106 -6.76 11.98 7.58
N LYS A 107 -7.62 12.83 8.16
CA LYS A 107 -7.19 14.00 8.93
C LYS A 107 -6.26 13.57 10.08
N THR A 108 -5.16 14.29 10.26
CA THR A 108 -4.20 14.06 11.34
C THR A 108 -4.78 14.54 12.68
N PRO A 109 -4.91 13.66 13.69
CA PRO A 109 -5.28 14.07 15.05
C PRO A 109 -4.21 14.99 15.67
N THR A 110 -4.61 15.87 16.59
CA THR A 110 -3.66 16.73 17.32
C THR A 110 -2.67 15.87 18.12
N GLY A 111 -1.37 16.15 17.96
CA GLY A 111 -0.30 15.42 18.65
C GLY A 111 0.15 14.12 17.97
N TYR A 112 -0.42 13.76 16.82
CA TYR A 112 -0.02 12.57 16.05
C TYR A 112 0.79 12.95 14.80
N ALA A 113 1.68 12.05 14.37
CA ALA A 113 2.45 12.22 13.13
C ALA A 113 1.59 12.08 11.86
N SER A 114 0.57 11.20 11.90
CA SER A 114 -0.31 10.91 10.77
C SER A 114 -1.73 10.58 11.23
N GLY A 115 -2.73 10.92 10.42
CA GLY A 115 -4.04 10.29 10.48
C GLY A 115 -4.00 8.86 9.95
N ALA A 116 -5.11 8.12 10.07
CA ALA A 116 -5.21 6.77 9.50
C ALA A 116 -4.88 6.76 8.00
N PHE A 117 -3.94 5.91 7.56
CA PHE A 117 -3.32 6.05 6.23
C PHE A 117 -2.99 4.69 5.59
N GLY A 118 -4.03 3.89 5.38
CA GLY A 118 -3.92 2.58 4.74
C GLY A 118 -3.91 2.61 3.20
N PRO A 119 -3.55 1.50 2.54
CA PRO A 119 -3.46 1.41 1.09
C PRO A 119 -4.82 1.52 0.41
N THR A 120 -4.83 2.03 -0.82
CA THR A 120 -5.97 1.95 -1.74
C THR A 120 -5.81 0.82 -2.75
N THR A 121 -6.89 0.48 -3.47
CA THR A 121 -6.88 -0.60 -4.48
C THR A 121 -5.88 -0.29 -5.60
N ALA A 122 -4.92 -1.19 -5.81
CA ALA A 122 -3.86 -1.04 -6.80
C ALA A 122 -4.38 -1.00 -8.24
N GLY A 123 -5.37 -1.87 -8.54
CA GLY A 123 -5.94 -2.07 -9.87
C GLY A 123 -6.38 -0.80 -10.61
N ARG A 124 -6.77 0.25 -9.87
CA ARG A 124 -7.22 1.53 -10.48
C ARG A 124 -6.09 2.33 -11.13
N MET A 125 -4.83 2.01 -10.80
CA MET A 125 -3.64 2.66 -11.35
C MET A 125 -2.92 1.79 -12.40
N ASP A 126 -3.48 0.64 -12.79
CA ASP A 126 -2.79 -0.32 -13.67
C ASP A 126 -2.44 0.27 -15.05
N SER A 127 -3.32 1.10 -15.61
CA SER A 127 -3.13 1.72 -16.93
C SER A 127 -1.95 2.70 -17.01
N TYR A 128 -1.44 3.19 -15.87
CA TYR A 128 -0.33 4.15 -15.83
C TYR A 128 1.04 3.47 -15.77
N VAL A 129 1.11 2.21 -15.32
CA VAL A 129 2.37 1.57 -14.91
C VAL A 129 3.37 1.48 -16.06
N ALA A 130 2.95 0.94 -17.20
CA ALA A 130 3.83 0.74 -18.35
C ALA A 130 4.42 2.06 -18.85
N ASP A 131 3.60 3.10 -18.94
CA ASP A 131 4.03 4.42 -19.39
C ASP A 131 4.99 5.08 -18.40
N PHE A 132 4.70 4.97 -17.10
CA PHE A 132 5.54 5.55 -16.07
C PHE A 132 6.90 4.85 -15.97
N GLN A 133 6.92 3.53 -16.05
CA GLN A 133 8.16 2.75 -16.04
C GLN A 133 9.00 2.98 -17.29
N ARG A 134 8.37 3.11 -18.46
CA ARG A 134 9.06 3.52 -19.70
C ARG A 134 9.71 4.90 -19.57
N ALA A 135 9.07 5.81 -18.83
CA ALA A 135 9.60 7.13 -18.50
C ALA A 135 10.57 7.16 -17.30
N GLY A 136 10.95 5.99 -16.77
CA GLY A 136 11.94 5.86 -15.70
C GLY A 136 11.41 6.02 -14.28
N GLY A 137 10.11 5.90 -14.04
CA GLY A 137 9.50 6.04 -12.72
C GLY A 137 8.50 4.94 -12.36
N SER A 138 7.94 5.01 -11.15
CA SER A 138 7.00 4.01 -10.62
C SER A 138 7.54 2.57 -10.67
N PHE A 139 8.85 2.40 -10.45
CA PHE A 139 9.48 1.08 -10.47
C PHE A 139 9.07 0.22 -9.28
N VAL A 140 8.93 0.79 -8.08
CA VAL A 140 8.49 0.07 -6.88
C VAL A 140 7.18 0.69 -6.41
N MET A 141 6.10 -0.08 -6.49
CA MET A 141 4.74 0.36 -6.18
C MET A 141 4.24 -0.36 -4.93
N LEU A 142 3.51 0.34 -4.06
CA LEU A 142 2.95 -0.22 -2.82
C LEU A 142 1.46 0.10 -2.74
N ALA A 143 0.61 -0.90 -2.57
CA ALA A 143 -0.85 -0.72 -2.47
C ALA A 143 -1.53 -1.97 -1.90
N LYS A 144 -2.82 -2.20 -2.16
CA LYS A 144 -3.51 -3.45 -1.82
C LYS A 144 -4.29 -4.04 -2.98
N GLY A 145 -4.48 -5.36 -2.94
CA GLY A 145 -5.26 -6.14 -3.91
C GLY A 145 -4.39 -6.71 -5.02
N ASN A 146 -4.97 -7.63 -5.79
CA ASN A 146 -4.38 -8.15 -7.02
C ASN A 146 -4.37 -7.08 -8.13
N ARG A 147 -3.58 -7.32 -9.18
CA ARG A 147 -3.44 -6.42 -10.33
C ARG A 147 -3.63 -7.18 -11.63
N SER A 148 -3.87 -6.43 -12.71
CA SER A 148 -3.99 -7.01 -14.04
C SER A 148 -2.64 -7.43 -14.61
N ARG A 149 -2.67 -8.38 -15.56
CA ARG A 149 -1.47 -8.95 -16.21
C ARG A 149 -0.55 -7.91 -16.84
N GLN A 150 -1.10 -6.80 -17.35
CA GLN A 150 -0.31 -5.71 -17.92
C GLN A 150 0.73 -5.13 -16.93
N VAL A 151 0.45 -5.18 -15.62
CA VAL A 151 1.40 -4.73 -14.60
C VAL A 151 2.52 -5.73 -14.43
N THR A 152 2.21 -7.02 -14.43
CA THR A 152 3.20 -8.11 -14.42
C THR A 152 4.13 -8.05 -15.63
N ASP A 153 3.57 -7.81 -16.81
CA ASP A 153 4.33 -7.68 -18.04
C ASP A 153 5.20 -6.41 -18.03
N ALA A 154 4.68 -5.28 -17.55
CA ALA A 154 5.44 -4.04 -17.40
C ALA A 154 6.60 -4.19 -16.41
N CYS A 155 6.35 -4.78 -15.23
CA CYS A 155 7.38 -5.07 -14.24
C CYS A 155 8.49 -5.96 -14.81
N LYS A 156 8.12 -7.01 -15.56
CA LYS A 156 9.10 -7.85 -16.27
C LYS A 156 9.91 -7.08 -17.31
N GLN A 157 9.25 -6.21 -18.07
CA GLN A 157 9.89 -5.45 -19.15
C GLN A 157 10.85 -4.37 -18.62
N HIS A 158 10.50 -3.72 -17.52
CA HIS A 158 11.22 -2.54 -17.03
C HIS A 158 11.97 -2.78 -15.71
N GLY A 159 11.89 -4.00 -15.18
CA GLY A 159 12.47 -4.41 -13.89
C GLY A 159 11.80 -3.76 -12.68
N GLY A 160 10.47 -3.67 -12.70
CA GLY A 160 9.65 -3.11 -11.63
C GLY A 160 9.15 -4.17 -10.63
N PHE A 161 8.55 -3.69 -9.55
CA PHE A 161 7.99 -4.50 -8.45
C PHE A 161 6.66 -3.92 -7.98
N TYR A 162 5.73 -4.80 -7.63
CA TYR A 162 4.54 -4.44 -6.88
C TYR A 162 4.58 -5.11 -5.50
N LEU A 163 4.49 -4.28 -4.48
CA LEU A 163 4.43 -4.65 -3.08
C LEU A 163 2.98 -4.55 -2.57
N GLY A 164 2.48 -5.64 -2.00
CA GLY A 164 1.16 -5.70 -1.38
C GLY A 164 1.24 -5.40 0.11
N SER A 165 0.65 -4.28 0.54
CA SER A 165 0.39 -3.97 1.95
C SER A 165 -0.92 -4.62 2.42
N VAL A 166 -1.03 -4.85 3.72
CA VAL A 166 -2.28 -5.30 4.34
C VAL A 166 -3.33 -4.19 4.23
N GLY A 167 -4.48 -4.51 3.64
CA GLY A 167 -5.62 -3.60 3.55
C GLY A 167 -6.49 -3.66 4.80
N GLY A 168 -6.84 -2.52 5.39
CA GLY A 168 -7.69 -2.44 6.58
C GLY A 168 -7.06 -1.77 7.81
N PRO A 169 -5.85 -2.16 8.28
CA PRO A 169 -5.29 -1.68 9.56
C PRO A 169 -4.67 -0.28 9.47
N ALA A 170 -5.37 0.68 8.86
CA ALA A 170 -4.89 2.02 8.56
C ALA A 170 -4.48 2.83 9.81
N ALA A 171 -5.17 2.63 10.93
CA ALA A 171 -4.83 3.29 12.20
C ALA A 171 -3.50 2.77 12.78
N ARG A 172 -3.27 1.44 12.72
CA ARG A 172 -2.01 0.82 13.17
C ARG A 172 -0.84 1.21 12.28
N LEU A 173 -1.02 1.21 10.95
CA LEU A 173 0.02 1.70 10.03
C LEU A 173 0.40 3.15 10.33
N ALA A 174 -0.58 4.02 10.58
CA ALA A 174 -0.33 5.41 10.90
C ALA A 174 0.39 5.60 12.25
N GLN A 175 0.02 4.82 13.26
CA GLN A 175 0.59 4.92 14.60
C GLN A 175 2.00 4.32 14.69
N ASP A 176 2.20 3.15 14.08
CA ASP A 176 3.40 2.33 14.29
C ASP A 176 4.44 2.56 13.18
N CYS A 177 4.01 2.87 11.96
CA CYS A 177 4.91 2.87 10.79
C CYS A 177 5.17 4.25 10.18
N ILE A 178 4.25 5.22 10.27
CA ILE A 178 4.38 6.52 9.59
C ILE A 178 4.87 7.58 10.58
N THR A 179 6.05 8.13 10.34
CA THR A 179 6.72 9.05 11.27
C THR A 179 6.66 10.50 10.83
N LYS A 180 6.42 10.77 9.54
CA LYS A 180 6.30 12.12 8.97
C LYS A 180 5.38 12.11 7.75
N VAL A 181 4.60 13.18 7.57
CA VAL A 181 3.73 13.39 6.41
C VAL A 181 3.84 14.84 5.94
N GLU A 182 4.16 15.05 4.67
CA GLU A 182 4.26 16.38 4.04
C GLU A 182 3.56 16.37 2.68
N VAL A 183 2.82 17.43 2.38
CA VAL A 183 2.31 17.65 1.02
C VAL A 183 3.49 18.05 0.14
N LEU A 184 3.68 17.35 -0.98
CA LEU A 184 4.76 17.58 -1.92
C LEU A 184 4.28 18.38 -3.15
N GLU A 185 3.16 17.99 -3.75
CA GLU A 185 2.58 18.66 -4.93
C GLU A 185 1.05 18.49 -4.95
N TYR A 186 0.36 19.37 -5.68
CA TYR A 186 -1.09 19.36 -5.86
C TYR A 186 -1.90 19.44 -4.56
N ALA A 187 -1.52 20.37 -3.67
CA ALA A 187 -2.19 20.58 -2.38
C ALA A 187 -3.70 20.83 -2.52
N GLU A 188 -4.13 21.41 -3.64
CA GLU A 188 -5.53 21.66 -3.97
C GLU A 188 -6.37 20.39 -4.10
N LEU A 189 -5.75 19.21 -4.27
CA LEU A 189 -6.43 17.92 -4.38
C LEU A 189 -6.79 17.29 -3.03
N GLY A 190 -6.48 17.95 -1.92
CA GLY A 190 -6.78 17.45 -0.57
C GLY A 190 -6.12 16.09 -0.32
N MET A 191 -6.92 15.06 0.04
CA MET A 191 -6.38 13.72 0.33
C MET A 191 -5.71 13.04 -0.88
N GLU A 192 -5.96 13.52 -2.10
CA GLU A 192 -5.38 13.01 -3.35
C GLU A 192 -4.17 13.79 -3.85
N ALA A 193 -3.66 14.74 -3.04
CA ALA A 193 -2.38 15.40 -3.30
C ALA A 193 -1.24 14.37 -3.40
N VAL A 194 -0.11 14.80 -3.96
CA VAL A 194 1.13 14.03 -3.84
C VAL A 194 1.71 14.32 -2.47
N TRP A 195 1.97 13.28 -1.69
CA TRP A 195 2.60 13.40 -0.37
C TRP A 195 3.99 12.79 -0.39
N LYS A 196 4.86 13.29 0.48
CA LYS A 196 6.07 12.59 0.88
C LYS A 196 5.91 12.16 2.33
N ILE A 197 6.17 10.88 2.59
CA ILE A 197 6.11 10.31 3.93
C ILE A 197 7.41 9.63 4.29
N GLU A 198 7.72 9.62 5.58
CA GLU A 198 8.78 8.79 6.16
C GLU A 198 8.13 7.60 6.87
N VAL A 199 8.63 6.40 6.58
CA VAL A 199 8.14 5.18 7.22
C VAL A 199 9.23 4.37 7.89
N ARG A 200 8.83 3.59 8.87
CA ARG A 200 9.67 2.61 9.57
C ARG A 200 8.90 1.31 9.72
N ASP A 201 9.60 0.19 9.48
CA ASP A 201 9.08 -1.16 9.67
C ASP A 201 7.69 -1.36 9.02
N PHE A 202 7.49 -0.78 7.82
CA PHE A 202 6.20 -0.83 7.12
C PHE A 202 6.03 -2.19 6.41
N PRO A 203 4.99 -2.97 6.76
CA PRO A 203 4.86 -4.34 6.27
C PRO A 203 4.32 -4.42 4.85
N ALA A 204 4.94 -5.26 4.02
CA ALA A 204 4.43 -5.61 2.70
C ALA A 204 4.85 -7.03 2.27
N PHE A 205 4.35 -7.47 1.12
CA PHE A 205 4.76 -8.69 0.43
C PHE A 205 5.17 -8.36 -0.99
N ILE A 206 6.18 -9.05 -1.54
CA ILE A 206 6.44 -9.02 -2.99
C ILE A 206 5.30 -9.76 -3.68
N VAL A 207 4.45 -9.02 -4.40
CA VAL A 207 3.29 -9.57 -5.13
C VAL A 207 3.64 -9.79 -6.59
N VAL A 208 4.27 -8.81 -7.24
CA VAL A 208 4.80 -8.95 -8.61
C VAL A 208 6.29 -8.65 -8.59
N ASP A 209 7.08 -9.48 -9.24
CA ASP A 209 8.52 -9.30 -9.39
C ASP A 209 8.94 -8.82 -10.79
N ASP A 210 10.23 -8.59 -10.95
CA ASP A 210 10.89 -8.16 -12.19
C ASP A 210 11.09 -9.31 -13.21
N LYS A 211 10.53 -10.49 -12.96
CA LYS A 211 10.73 -11.71 -13.77
C LYS A 211 9.43 -12.17 -14.42
N GLY A 212 8.31 -11.53 -14.08
CA GLY A 212 6.97 -11.84 -14.58
C GLY A 212 6.21 -12.85 -13.72
N ASN A 213 6.60 -13.00 -12.45
CA ASN A 213 5.85 -13.79 -11.48
C ASN A 213 4.83 -12.90 -10.77
N ASP A 214 3.65 -13.46 -10.51
CA ASP A 214 2.61 -12.87 -9.67
C ASP A 214 2.24 -13.86 -8.54
N PHE A 215 2.15 -13.36 -7.31
CA PHE A 215 1.67 -14.08 -6.15
C PHE A 215 0.31 -14.76 -6.41
N PHE A 216 -0.64 -14.02 -7.00
CA PHE A 216 -2.02 -14.46 -7.13
C PHE A 216 -2.19 -15.52 -8.22
N ASP A 217 -1.40 -15.44 -9.30
CA ASP A 217 -1.34 -16.49 -10.33
C ASP A 217 -0.93 -17.86 -9.74
N GLN A 218 -0.11 -17.86 -8.68
CA GLN A 218 0.32 -19.10 -8.01
C GLN A 218 -0.70 -19.63 -6.99
N VAL A 219 -1.56 -18.78 -6.45
CA VAL A 219 -2.62 -19.20 -5.52
C VAL A 219 -3.78 -19.80 -6.31
N ASP A 220 -4.16 -19.19 -7.44
CA ASP A 220 -5.22 -19.73 -8.30
C ASP A 220 -4.83 -21.06 -8.97
N ALA A 221 -3.53 -21.37 -9.02
CA ALA A 221 -3.02 -22.66 -9.51
C ALA A 221 -3.10 -23.81 -8.48
N THR A 222 -3.37 -23.52 -7.19
CA THR A 222 -3.39 -24.54 -6.12
C THR A 222 -4.77 -24.55 -5.45
N PRO A 223 -5.51 -25.68 -5.40
CA PRO A 223 -6.80 -25.72 -4.73
C PRO A 223 -6.66 -25.28 -3.27
N ALA A 224 -7.50 -24.34 -2.84
CA ALA A 224 -7.43 -23.69 -1.53
C ALA A 224 -7.24 -24.71 -0.39
N THR A 225 -6.33 -24.39 0.54
CA THR A 225 -6.14 -25.20 1.76
C THR A 225 -7.45 -25.26 2.53
N PRO A 226 -8.03 -26.44 2.77
CA PRO A 226 -9.28 -26.56 3.51
C PRO A 226 -9.07 -26.04 4.95
N ILE A 227 -9.83 -25.01 5.31
CA ILE A 227 -9.90 -24.54 6.70
C ILE A 227 -10.85 -25.49 7.43
N ASN A 228 -10.30 -26.38 8.23
CA ASN A 228 -11.09 -27.18 9.16
C ASN A 228 -11.49 -26.28 10.34
N ILE A 229 -12.75 -25.86 10.37
CA ILE A 229 -13.36 -25.20 11.52
C ILE A 229 -13.49 -26.28 12.61
N ARG A 230 -13.00 -26.00 13.83
CA ARG A 230 -13.22 -26.90 14.98
C ARG A 230 -14.72 -26.99 15.27
N PRO A 231 -15.24 -28.17 15.64
CA PRO A 231 -16.66 -28.37 15.93
C PRO A 231 -17.17 -27.47 17.05
#